data_AF-A0A0B6ZJN0-F1
#
_entry.id   AF-A0A0B6ZJN0-F1
#
_cell.length_a   1.000
_cell.length_b   1.000
_cell.length_c   1.000
_cell.angle_alpha   90.00
_cell.angle_beta   90.00
_cell.angle_gamma   90.00
#
_symmetry.space_group_name_H-M   'P 1'
#
loop_
_entity.id
_entity.type
_entity.pdbx_description
1 polymer ?
#
loop_
_entity_poly.entity_id
_entity_poly.type
_entity_poly.pdbx_seq_one_letter_code
_entity_poly.pdbx_strand_id
1 'polypeptide(L)'
;MNTLPNRTSVASQKQGREHEHIQKLGFNFEELILPVSSLSPSSPHEDHDACMTELEAEKLNEKLLKFNLKAGVWATDRRKGRMADSYDKLVQDISAELQRLQGFEQILKEDTQMEDEVIKIQSQIESHKILHEDILSHQHPILSLVYQAEQLTELYQEELTPEQVTSLCGEAAFLKKALEKVLKTSDRRLKHLKTAEDELRKLETEMDKFNAWKDVSRDELTNLEQCLQRFEDLKPIQENQKELLADILSHQADIRYMSMSVQKYVEEAKLYKLEVDSYRADRQRPARSSLISMDCVAADSVKDKLKDISEDYVDLKHKCTAFGDLLSELSTKQTGFNDVALKMLSWLADTE
;
A
#
# COMPACT_ATOMS: atom_id res chain seq x y z
N MET A 1 13.19 -29.23 -41.22
CA MET A 1 14.43 -28.64 -40.68
C MET A 1 14.05 -27.40 -39.91
N ASN A 2 14.08 -27.48 -38.58
CA ASN A 2 14.45 -26.40 -37.64
C ASN A 2 14.18 -26.89 -36.23
N THR A 3 15.29 -27.20 -35.56
CA THR A 3 15.42 -27.69 -34.19
C THR A 3 15.39 -26.53 -33.20
N LEU A 4 14.61 -26.69 -32.13
CA LEU A 4 14.61 -25.81 -30.95
C LEU A 4 15.88 -26.01 -30.10
N PRO A 5 16.48 -24.96 -29.51
CA PRO A 5 17.60 -25.12 -28.58
C PRO A 5 17.13 -25.35 -27.13
N ASN A 6 17.89 -26.20 -26.44
CA ASN A 6 17.65 -26.77 -25.12
C ASN A 6 18.01 -25.76 -24.00
N ARG A 7 17.05 -25.40 -23.14
CA ARG A 7 17.27 -24.60 -21.91
C ARG A 7 17.70 -25.51 -20.76
N THR A 8 18.98 -25.89 -20.72
CA THR A 8 19.56 -26.62 -19.57
C THR A 8 21.01 -26.24 -19.26
N SER A 9 21.54 -25.16 -19.84
CA SER A 9 22.98 -24.84 -19.75
C SER A 9 23.31 -23.50 -19.08
N VAL A 10 22.50 -23.02 -18.12
CA VAL A 10 22.82 -21.78 -17.36
C VAL A 10 22.77 -21.99 -15.83
N ALA A 11 22.30 -23.14 -15.34
CA ALA A 11 22.27 -23.41 -13.89
C ALA A 11 23.61 -23.94 -13.33
N SER A 12 24.43 -24.61 -14.14
CA SER A 12 25.66 -25.27 -13.65
C SER A 12 26.89 -24.36 -13.54
N GLN A 13 26.78 -23.06 -13.86
CA GLN A 13 27.93 -22.15 -13.89
C GLN A 13 27.91 -21.06 -12.82
N LYS A 14 26.89 -21.06 -11.94
CA LYS A 14 26.85 -20.17 -10.76
C LYS A 14 27.15 -20.88 -9.43
N GLN A 15 27.16 -22.22 -9.41
CA GLN A 15 27.43 -23.02 -8.22
C GLN A 15 28.92 -23.32 -7.98
N GLY A 16 29.79 -22.95 -8.94
CA GLY A 16 31.24 -23.15 -8.86
C GLY A 16 32.06 -21.93 -8.38
N ARG A 17 31.42 -20.84 -7.93
CA ARG A 17 32.15 -19.63 -7.46
C ARG A 17 31.95 -19.26 -5.99
N GLU A 18 31.07 -19.94 -5.26
CA GLU A 18 30.93 -19.73 -3.81
C GLU A 18 31.76 -20.72 -2.97
N HIS A 19 32.24 -21.81 -3.58
CA HIS A 19 33.11 -22.77 -2.90
C HIS A 19 34.59 -22.35 -2.80
N GLU A 20 34.99 -21.24 -3.43
CA GLU A 20 36.39 -20.77 -3.45
C GLU A 20 36.69 -19.62 -2.47
N HIS A 21 35.71 -19.21 -1.63
CA HIS A 21 35.91 -18.12 -0.67
C HIS A 21 35.85 -18.52 0.82
N ILE A 22 35.67 -19.81 1.14
CA ILE A 22 35.75 -20.33 2.52
C ILE A 22 36.86 -21.39 2.62
N GLN A 23 38.03 -21.05 2.09
CA GLN A 23 39.25 -21.83 2.34
C GLN A 23 40.45 -20.93 2.68
N LYS A 24 40.17 -19.79 3.32
CA LYS A 24 41.18 -18.93 3.95
C LYS A 24 40.62 -18.37 5.26
N LEU A 25 40.58 -19.20 6.28
CA LEU A 25 40.75 -18.84 7.69
C LEU A 25 40.82 -20.19 8.42
N GLY A 26 42.05 -20.64 8.65
CA GLY A 26 42.31 -21.91 9.30
C GLY A 26 41.81 -21.90 10.74
N PHE A 27 40.95 -22.86 11.06
CA PHE A 27 40.89 -23.49 12.37
C PHE A 27 40.56 -24.96 12.15
N ASN A 28 41.57 -25.80 12.34
CA ASN A 28 41.44 -27.26 12.40
C ASN A 28 40.52 -27.62 13.56
N PHE A 29 39.43 -28.33 13.27
CA PHE A 29 38.59 -28.97 14.28
C PHE A 29 38.47 -30.47 14.01
N GLU A 30 39.58 -31.09 13.63
CA GLU A 30 39.71 -32.54 13.46
C GLU A 30 40.60 -33.19 14.54
N GLU A 31 40.74 -32.53 15.67
CA GLU A 31 41.57 -32.98 16.79
C GLU A 31 40.72 -33.16 18.06
N LEU A 32 39.66 -33.98 18.00
CA LEU A 32 38.97 -34.43 19.22
C LEU A 32 38.13 -35.71 19.04
N ILE A 33 38.63 -36.68 18.28
CA ILE A 33 38.19 -38.08 18.42
C ILE A 33 39.43 -38.96 18.30
N LEU A 34 40.07 -39.25 19.43
CA LEU A 34 41.05 -40.33 19.53
C LEU A 34 40.31 -41.67 19.53
N PRO A 35 40.53 -42.57 18.56
CA PRO A 35 40.11 -43.95 18.70
C PRO A 35 41.05 -44.64 19.71
N VAL A 36 40.51 -44.99 20.87
CA VAL A 36 41.16 -45.87 21.85
C VAL A 36 41.19 -47.28 21.25
N SER A 37 42.24 -47.64 20.51
CA SER A 37 42.62 -49.04 20.20
C SER A 37 43.92 -49.09 19.39
N SER A 38 45.07 -49.18 20.07
CA SER A 38 46.27 -49.95 19.65
C SER A 38 47.50 -49.49 20.45
N LEU A 39 47.62 -49.99 21.68
CA LEU A 39 48.90 -50.00 22.38
C LEU A 39 49.22 -51.47 22.71
N SER A 40 50.06 -52.06 21.87
CA SER A 40 50.81 -53.27 22.19
C SER A 40 51.86 -52.92 23.25
N PRO A 41 51.99 -53.65 24.37
CA PRO A 41 53.08 -53.43 25.30
C PRO A 41 54.28 -54.32 24.93
N SER A 42 55.36 -53.69 24.48
CA SER A 42 56.70 -54.25 24.59
C SER A 42 57.22 -53.98 26.00
N SER A 43 57.40 -55.03 26.80
CA SER A 43 58.08 -55.01 28.10
C SER A 43 59.58 -55.35 27.93
N PRO A 44 60.47 -54.75 28.73
CA PRO A 44 61.56 -55.47 29.36
C PRO A 44 61.24 -55.75 30.83
N HIS A 45 61.49 -57.00 31.22
CA HIS A 45 61.58 -57.56 32.58
C HIS A 45 61.74 -56.52 33.70
N GLU A 46 60.79 -56.48 34.63
CA GLU A 46 61.04 -56.59 36.08
C GLU A 46 59.82 -57.27 36.74
N ASP A 47 60.09 -58.36 37.45
CA ASP A 47 59.13 -59.10 38.26
C ASP A 47 58.70 -58.27 39.47
N HIS A 48 57.39 -58.02 39.65
CA HIS A 48 56.77 -57.91 40.98
C HIS A 48 55.24 -57.98 40.87
N ASP A 49 54.69 -59.02 41.52
CA ASP A 49 53.30 -59.26 41.94
C ASP A 49 52.28 -58.13 41.74
N ALA A 50 51.36 -58.33 40.79
CA ALA A 50 49.99 -57.87 40.89
C ALA A 50 49.08 -58.79 40.06
N CYS A 51 48.66 -59.90 40.65
CA CYS A 51 47.57 -60.74 40.13
C CYS A 51 46.25 -59.95 40.25
N MET A 52 45.98 -59.07 39.29
CA MET A 52 44.61 -58.68 38.96
C MET A 52 43.99 -59.89 38.28
N THR A 53 43.01 -60.49 38.92
CA THR A 53 42.35 -61.67 38.37
C THR A 53 41.66 -61.29 37.05
N GLU A 54 41.66 -62.20 36.07
CA GLU A 54 40.94 -62.01 34.79
C GLU A 54 39.47 -61.58 35.02
N LEU A 55 38.88 -62.06 36.13
CA LEU A 55 37.57 -61.68 36.66
C LEU A 55 37.45 -60.18 37.06
N GLU A 56 38.50 -59.57 37.57
CA GLU A 56 38.53 -58.15 37.93
C GLU A 56 38.70 -57.25 36.70
N ALA A 57 39.46 -57.70 35.69
CA ALA A 57 39.57 -57.01 34.41
C ALA A 57 38.22 -57.02 33.66
N GLU A 58 37.50 -58.15 33.66
CA GLU A 58 36.15 -58.25 33.12
C GLU A 58 35.15 -57.35 33.86
N LYS A 59 35.19 -57.32 35.20
CA LYS A 59 34.38 -56.40 36.01
C LYS A 59 34.68 -54.94 35.72
N LEU A 60 35.93 -54.59 35.43
CA LEU A 60 36.33 -53.23 35.07
C LEU A 60 35.78 -52.84 33.69
N ASN A 61 35.86 -53.76 32.72
CA ASN A 61 35.31 -53.57 31.38
C ASN A 61 33.78 -53.44 31.40
N GLU A 62 33.09 -54.24 32.22
CA GLU A 62 31.63 -54.15 32.42
C GLU A 62 31.23 -52.79 33.06
N LYS A 63 32.02 -52.30 34.03
CA LYS A 63 31.81 -50.97 34.62
C LYS A 63 32.04 -49.84 33.60
N LEU A 64 33.06 -49.97 32.75
CA LEU A 64 33.36 -49.03 31.67
C LEU A 64 32.25 -48.98 30.62
N LEU A 65 31.73 -50.16 30.22
CA LEU A 65 30.59 -50.27 29.31
C LEU A 65 29.35 -49.61 29.90
N LYS A 66 29.03 -49.88 31.17
CA LYS A 66 27.91 -49.24 31.91
C LYS A 66 28.09 -47.73 32.02
N PHE A 67 29.32 -47.26 32.25
CA PHE A 67 29.61 -45.82 32.32
C PHE A 67 29.45 -45.14 30.96
N ASN A 68 29.95 -45.74 29.88
CA ASN A 68 29.78 -45.23 28.51
C ASN A 68 28.32 -45.23 28.07
N LEU A 69 27.56 -46.27 28.40
CA LEU A 69 26.10 -46.32 28.19
C LEU A 69 25.40 -45.19 28.95
N LYS A 70 25.75 -44.98 30.23
CA LYS A 70 25.15 -43.93 31.06
C LYS A 70 25.52 -42.52 30.58
N ALA A 71 26.77 -42.30 30.17
CA ALA A 71 27.24 -41.05 29.58
C ALA A 71 26.54 -40.76 28.25
N GLY A 72 26.35 -41.78 27.41
CA GLY A 72 25.58 -41.68 26.16
C GLY A 72 24.12 -41.30 26.41
N VAL A 73 23.46 -41.93 27.39
CA VAL A 73 22.08 -41.59 27.80
C VAL A 73 22.00 -40.15 28.31
N TRP A 74 22.96 -39.70 29.13
CA TRP A 74 22.96 -38.31 29.61
C TRP A 74 23.24 -37.27 28.52
N ALA A 75 23.99 -37.64 27.47
CA ALA A 75 24.24 -36.77 26.34
C ALA A 75 23.00 -36.65 25.44
N THR A 76 22.28 -37.75 25.20
CA THR A 76 21.02 -37.74 24.46
C THR A 76 19.91 -37.03 25.22
N ASP A 77 19.79 -37.22 26.54
CA ASP A 77 18.81 -36.51 27.37
C ASP A 77 19.05 -34.99 27.39
N ARG A 78 20.33 -34.56 27.49
CA ARG A 78 20.70 -33.14 27.37
C ARG A 78 20.48 -32.56 25.97
N ARG A 79 20.60 -33.38 24.92
CA ARG A 79 20.28 -32.95 23.55
C ARG A 79 18.77 -32.76 23.40
N LYS A 80 17.98 -33.73 23.86
CA LYS A 80 16.50 -33.66 23.87
C LYS A 80 15.97 -32.48 24.66
N GLY A 81 16.52 -32.22 25.85
CA GLY A 81 16.15 -31.05 26.67
C GLY A 81 16.39 -29.73 25.94
N ARG A 82 17.58 -29.54 25.34
CA ARG A 82 17.89 -28.33 24.56
C ARG A 82 17.01 -28.17 23.31
N MET A 83 16.60 -29.27 22.67
CA MET A 83 15.68 -29.24 21.55
C MET A 83 14.27 -28.85 22.00
N ALA A 84 13.77 -29.43 23.10
CA ALA A 84 12.48 -29.07 23.68
C ALA A 84 12.42 -27.58 24.06
N ASP A 85 13.47 -27.07 24.72
CA ASP A 85 13.59 -25.64 25.04
C ASP A 85 13.57 -24.76 23.76
N SER A 86 14.20 -25.23 22.67
CA SER A 86 14.19 -24.53 21.38
C SER A 86 12.83 -24.55 20.68
N TYR A 87 12.10 -25.67 20.77
CA TYR A 87 10.75 -25.81 20.23
C TYR A 87 9.79 -24.90 20.99
N ASP A 88 9.79 -24.97 22.32
CA ASP A 88 8.90 -24.18 23.18
C ASP A 88 9.14 -22.68 22.99
N LYS A 89 10.41 -22.26 22.88
CA LYS A 89 10.76 -20.88 22.57
C LYS A 89 10.22 -20.44 21.20
N LEU A 90 10.36 -21.27 20.17
CA LEU A 90 9.91 -20.93 18.83
C LEU A 90 8.38 -20.81 18.76
N VAL A 91 7.65 -21.72 19.42
CA VAL A 91 6.19 -21.64 19.55
C VAL A 91 5.80 -20.35 20.29
N GLN A 92 6.51 -20.01 21.37
CA GLN A 92 6.27 -18.77 22.10
C GLN A 92 6.49 -17.53 21.21
N ASP A 93 7.59 -17.49 20.46
CA ASP A 93 7.91 -16.37 19.56
C ASP A 93 6.88 -16.24 18.43
N ILE A 94 6.45 -17.36 17.81
CA ILE A 94 5.39 -17.40 16.80
C ILE A 94 4.06 -16.88 17.38
N SER A 95 3.70 -17.32 18.59
CA SER A 95 2.47 -16.89 19.26
C SER A 95 2.46 -15.38 19.57
N ALA A 96 3.62 -14.82 19.95
CA ALA A 96 3.79 -13.41 20.22
C ALA A 96 3.64 -12.56 18.93
N GLU A 97 4.26 -12.98 17.83
CA GLU A 97 4.08 -12.31 16.53
C GLU A 97 2.63 -12.42 16.02
N LEU A 98 1.97 -13.56 16.22
CA LEU A 98 0.56 -13.72 15.89
C LEU A 98 -0.34 -12.75 16.68
N GLN A 99 -0.10 -12.59 17.97
CA GLN A 99 -0.83 -11.63 18.80
C GLN A 99 -0.60 -10.19 18.33
N ARG A 100 0.63 -9.86 17.92
CA ARG A 100 0.93 -8.53 17.37
C ARG A 100 0.21 -8.28 16.05
N LEU A 101 0.24 -9.26 15.13
CA LEU A 101 -0.50 -9.16 13.86
C LEU A 101 -2.00 -8.97 14.11
N GLN A 102 -2.59 -9.65 15.10
CA GLN A 102 -3.98 -9.42 15.49
C GLN A 102 -4.24 -7.98 15.94
N GLY A 103 -3.28 -7.35 16.63
CA GLY A 103 -3.32 -5.92 16.94
C GLY A 103 -3.39 -5.05 15.69
N PHE A 104 -2.52 -5.29 14.71
CA PHE A 104 -2.57 -4.59 13.42
C PHE A 104 -3.87 -4.85 12.65
N GLU A 105 -4.37 -6.09 12.65
CA GLU A 105 -5.67 -6.40 12.05
C GLU A 105 -6.81 -5.64 12.70
N GLN A 106 -6.75 -5.41 14.01
CA GLN A 106 -7.77 -4.66 14.73
C GLN A 106 -7.77 -3.19 14.31
N ILE A 107 -6.58 -2.56 14.24
CA ILE A 107 -6.43 -1.19 13.74
C ILE A 107 -7.00 -1.10 12.31
N LEU A 108 -6.62 -2.01 11.42
CA LEU A 108 -7.13 -2.07 10.05
C LEU A 108 -8.65 -2.35 9.97
N LYS A 109 -9.29 -2.92 10.99
CA LYS A 109 -10.76 -3.03 11.01
C LYS A 109 -11.42 -1.73 11.44
N GLU A 110 -10.75 -0.97 12.30
CA GLU A 110 -11.23 0.29 12.85
C GLU A 110 -10.97 1.49 11.92
N ASP A 111 -10.26 1.30 10.80
CA ASP A 111 -10.07 2.32 9.75
C ASP A 111 -11.38 3.08 9.47
N THR A 112 -11.26 4.41 9.53
CA THR A 112 -12.34 5.36 9.26
C THR A 112 -12.62 5.45 7.76
N GLN A 113 -13.72 6.09 7.38
CA GLN A 113 -13.93 6.43 5.96
C GLN A 113 -12.83 7.38 5.45
N MET A 114 -12.67 7.42 4.13
CA MET A 114 -11.78 8.37 3.47
C MET A 114 -12.29 9.80 3.69
N GLU A 115 -11.38 10.73 3.94
CA GLU A 115 -11.68 12.15 4.18
C GLU A 115 -11.85 12.93 2.86
N ASP A 116 -12.58 14.06 2.91
CA ASP A 116 -13.01 14.88 1.77
C ASP A 116 -12.24 16.21 1.58
N GLU A 117 -11.21 16.43 2.39
CA GLU A 117 -10.31 17.60 2.35
C GLU A 117 -8.85 17.14 2.29
N VAL A 118 -8.02 17.85 1.53
CA VAL A 118 -6.60 17.50 1.33
C VAL A 118 -5.82 17.39 2.65
N ILE A 119 -6.04 18.32 3.60
CA ILE A 119 -5.33 18.32 4.88
C ILE A 119 -5.73 17.12 5.74
N LYS A 120 -7.01 16.76 5.76
CA LYS A 120 -7.52 15.64 6.55
C LYS A 120 -7.04 14.31 5.99
N ILE A 121 -7.12 14.11 4.66
CA ILE A 121 -6.63 12.88 4.04
C ILE A 121 -5.10 12.75 4.15
N GLN A 122 -4.34 13.86 4.16
CA GLN A 122 -2.89 13.82 4.46
C GLN A 122 -2.61 13.31 5.87
N SER A 123 -3.37 13.78 6.86
CA SER A 123 -3.26 13.26 8.24
C SER A 123 -3.60 11.77 8.31
N GLN A 124 -4.59 11.32 7.54
CA GLN A 124 -4.96 9.91 7.42
C GLN A 124 -3.84 9.09 6.75
N ILE A 125 -3.24 9.59 5.67
CA ILE A 125 -2.09 8.98 4.98
C ILE A 125 -0.90 8.83 5.93
N GLU A 126 -0.54 9.87 6.67
CA GLU A 126 0.61 9.81 7.57
C GLU A 126 0.39 8.79 8.70
N SER A 127 -0.81 8.78 9.28
CA SER A 127 -1.19 7.78 10.29
C SER A 127 -1.11 6.34 9.73
N HIS A 128 -1.61 6.14 8.51
CA HIS A 128 -1.60 4.82 7.84
C HIS A 128 -0.19 4.40 7.41
N LYS A 129 0.66 5.36 7.04
CA LYS A 129 2.05 5.14 6.69
C LYS A 129 2.86 4.69 7.90
N ILE A 130 2.68 5.32 9.06
CA ILE A 130 3.31 4.88 10.32
C ILE A 130 2.92 3.43 10.62
N LEU A 131 1.62 3.10 10.52
CA LEU A 131 1.13 1.73 10.69
C LEU A 131 1.78 0.76 9.68
N HIS A 132 1.87 1.15 8.41
CA HIS A 132 2.47 0.32 7.36
C HIS A 132 3.96 0.04 7.61
N GLU A 133 4.72 1.07 8.00
CA GLU A 133 6.13 0.95 8.34
C GLU A 133 6.35 0.05 9.56
N ASP A 134 5.48 0.15 10.57
CA ASP A 134 5.50 -0.74 11.73
C ASP A 134 5.26 -2.21 11.33
N ILE A 135 4.22 -2.49 10.54
CA ILE A 135 3.95 -3.84 10.00
C ILE A 135 5.15 -4.36 9.18
N LEU A 136 5.75 -3.52 8.33
CA LEU A 136 6.92 -3.88 7.52
C LEU A 136 8.12 -4.26 8.39
N SER A 137 8.32 -3.60 9.53
CA SER A 137 9.43 -3.90 10.44
C SER A 137 9.40 -5.35 10.98
N HIS A 138 8.20 -5.94 11.07
CA HIS A 138 7.97 -7.32 11.50
C HIS A 138 8.13 -8.36 10.39
N GLN A 139 8.27 -7.94 9.12
CA GLN A 139 8.36 -8.88 8.00
C GLN A 139 9.56 -9.82 8.12
N HIS A 140 10.76 -9.28 8.34
CA HIS A 140 11.98 -10.09 8.44
C HIS A 140 12.00 -11.01 9.69
N PRO A 141 11.68 -10.51 10.91
CA PRO A 141 11.55 -11.36 12.10
C PRO A 141 10.61 -12.55 11.89
N ILE A 142 9.42 -12.32 11.34
CA ILE A 142 8.44 -13.39 11.09
C ILE A 142 8.96 -14.41 10.08
N LEU A 143 9.56 -13.97 8.98
CA LEU A 143 10.14 -14.89 7.99
C LEU A 143 11.29 -15.72 8.58
N SER A 144 12.06 -15.15 9.52
CA SER A 144 13.09 -15.88 10.27
C SER A 144 12.48 -16.97 11.15
N LEU A 145 11.38 -16.69 11.86
CA LEU A 145 10.68 -17.70 12.68
C LEU A 145 10.11 -18.83 11.82
N VAL A 146 9.55 -18.51 10.65
CA VAL A 146 9.06 -19.52 9.69
C VAL A 146 10.21 -20.41 9.21
N TYR A 147 11.36 -19.82 8.85
CA TYR A 147 12.55 -20.58 8.47
C TYR A 147 13.09 -21.44 9.62
N GLN A 148 13.13 -20.91 10.84
CA GLN A 148 13.55 -21.67 12.02
C GLN A 148 12.62 -22.86 12.30
N ALA A 149 11.31 -22.70 12.09
CA ALA A 149 10.34 -23.79 12.18
C ALA A 149 10.60 -24.88 11.15
N GLU A 150 10.82 -24.49 9.88
CA GLU A 150 11.18 -25.41 8.81
C GLU A 150 12.47 -26.20 9.16
N GLN A 151 13.55 -25.50 9.54
CA GLN A 151 14.82 -26.13 9.91
C GLN A 151 14.69 -27.08 11.12
N LEU A 152 13.94 -26.69 12.16
CA LEU A 152 13.76 -27.51 13.35
C LEU A 152 12.99 -28.79 13.01
N THR A 153 11.96 -28.69 12.16
CA THR A 153 11.21 -29.86 11.70
C THR A 153 12.00 -30.76 10.74
N GLU A 154 12.96 -30.23 9.99
CA GLU A 154 13.84 -31.02 9.11
C GLU A 154 14.94 -31.75 9.89
N LEU A 155 15.57 -31.08 10.86
CA LEU A 155 16.73 -31.61 11.60
C LEU A 155 16.36 -32.59 12.72
N TYR A 156 15.17 -32.50 13.30
CA TYR A 156 14.77 -33.27 14.49
C TYR A 156 13.56 -34.19 14.25
N GLN A 157 13.39 -34.70 13.02
CA GLN A 157 12.26 -35.57 12.65
C GLN A 157 12.12 -36.82 13.54
N GLU A 158 13.22 -37.38 14.03
CA GLU A 158 13.23 -38.59 14.87
C GLU A 158 12.94 -38.28 16.36
N GLU A 159 13.08 -37.02 16.78
CA GLU A 159 12.91 -36.60 18.18
C GLU A 159 11.60 -35.84 18.42
N LEU A 160 10.93 -35.36 17.36
CA LEU A 160 9.63 -34.68 17.42
C LEU A 160 8.47 -35.65 17.21
N THR A 161 7.36 -35.40 17.90
CA THR A 161 6.11 -36.12 17.61
C THR A 161 5.47 -35.62 16.31
N PRO A 162 4.74 -36.49 15.56
CA PRO A 162 4.01 -36.08 14.37
C PRO A 162 3.05 -34.89 14.61
N GLU A 163 2.44 -34.83 15.80
CA GLU A 163 1.55 -33.75 16.22
C GLU A 163 2.31 -32.42 16.38
N GLN A 164 3.48 -32.42 17.02
CA GLN A 164 4.31 -31.23 17.21
C GLN A 164 4.78 -30.64 15.88
N VAL A 165 5.21 -31.50 14.94
CA VAL A 165 5.60 -31.09 13.59
C VAL A 165 4.41 -30.46 12.87
N THR A 166 3.25 -31.11 12.91
CA THR A 166 2.04 -30.63 12.24
C THR A 166 1.58 -29.28 12.82
N SER A 167 1.59 -29.12 14.14
CA SER A 167 1.20 -27.86 14.81
C SER A 167 2.15 -26.72 14.45
N LEU A 168 3.46 -26.94 14.59
CA LEU A 168 4.47 -25.91 14.33
C LEU A 168 4.46 -25.45 12.87
N CYS A 169 4.42 -26.40 11.92
CA CYS A 169 4.29 -26.08 10.50
C CYS A 169 2.98 -25.33 10.20
N GLY A 170 1.88 -25.74 10.82
CA GLY A 170 0.57 -25.10 10.66
C GLY A 170 0.57 -23.65 11.17
N GLU A 171 1.11 -23.42 12.37
CA GLU A 171 1.21 -22.09 12.98
C GLU A 171 2.17 -21.18 12.21
N ALA A 172 3.34 -21.67 11.80
CA ALA A 172 4.28 -20.92 10.98
C ALA A 172 3.67 -20.53 9.61
N ALA A 173 2.98 -21.46 8.95
CA ALA A 173 2.29 -21.19 7.69
C ALA A 173 1.14 -20.18 7.88
N PHE A 174 0.39 -20.29 8.98
CA PHE A 174 -0.66 -19.34 9.32
C PHE A 174 -0.09 -17.95 9.60
N LEU A 175 0.98 -17.84 10.38
CA LEU A 175 1.69 -16.60 10.68
C LEU A 175 2.17 -15.90 9.41
N LYS A 176 2.81 -16.65 8.49
CA LYS A 176 3.22 -16.13 7.18
C LYS A 176 2.04 -15.58 6.37
N LYS A 177 0.94 -16.34 6.30
CA LYS A 177 -0.27 -15.93 5.57
C LYS A 177 -0.94 -14.70 6.20
N ALA A 178 -0.98 -14.62 7.53
CA ALA A 178 -1.51 -13.48 8.25
C ALA A 178 -0.68 -12.22 7.96
N LEU A 179 0.65 -12.31 8.03
CA LEU A 179 1.56 -11.22 7.68
C LEU A 179 1.32 -10.72 6.24
N GLU A 180 1.28 -11.63 5.26
CA GLU A 180 1.01 -11.27 3.87
C GLU A 180 -0.33 -10.55 3.70
N LYS A 181 -1.37 -11.00 4.42
CA LYS A 181 -2.70 -10.38 4.37
C LYS A 181 -2.67 -8.96 4.94
N VAL A 182 -2.08 -8.77 6.12
CA VAL A 182 -1.97 -7.45 6.78
C VAL A 182 -1.13 -6.50 5.92
N LEU A 183 0.02 -6.94 5.41
CA LEU A 183 0.88 -6.15 4.53
C LEU A 183 0.17 -5.71 3.25
N LYS A 184 -0.44 -6.65 2.53
CA LYS A 184 -1.16 -6.36 1.27
C LYS A 184 -2.32 -5.40 1.51
N THR A 185 -3.06 -5.58 2.62
CA THR A 185 -4.20 -4.72 2.96
C THR A 185 -3.73 -3.31 3.28
N SER A 186 -2.69 -3.18 4.10
CA SER A 186 -2.13 -1.87 4.49
C SER A 186 -1.57 -1.12 3.27
N ASP A 187 -0.78 -1.79 2.42
CA ASP A 187 -0.23 -1.19 1.19
C ASP A 187 -1.33 -0.74 0.20
N ARG A 188 -2.35 -1.59 -0.02
CA ARG A 188 -3.45 -1.27 -0.94
C ARG A 188 -4.25 -0.07 -0.48
N ARG A 189 -4.60 -0.01 0.81
CA ARG A 189 -5.31 1.13 1.40
C ARG A 189 -4.51 2.42 1.30
N LEU A 190 -3.21 2.36 1.55
CA LEU A 190 -2.32 3.50 1.43
C LEU A 190 -2.23 4.01 -0.03
N LYS A 191 -2.29 3.12 -1.02
CA LYS A 191 -2.40 3.49 -2.45
C LYS A 191 -3.71 4.20 -2.78
N HIS A 192 -4.83 3.70 -2.26
CA HIS A 192 -6.13 4.36 -2.44
C HIS A 192 -6.14 5.76 -1.83
N LEU A 193 -5.65 5.92 -0.59
CA LEU A 193 -5.56 7.21 0.08
C LEU A 193 -4.68 8.21 -0.69
N LYS A 194 -3.49 7.80 -1.15
CA LYS A 194 -2.60 8.66 -1.95
C LYS A 194 -3.22 9.08 -3.27
N THR A 195 -3.86 8.14 -3.98
CA THR A 195 -4.50 8.46 -5.26
C THR A 195 -5.65 9.44 -5.06
N ALA A 196 -6.44 9.26 -4.01
CA ALA A 196 -7.51 10.18 -3.64
C ALA A 196 -6.98 11.57 -3.26
N GLU A 197 -5.89 11.66 -2.49
CA GLU A 197 -5.23 12.92 -2.13
C GLU A 197 -4.73 13.68 -3.37
N ASP A 198 -4.11 12.98 -4.32
CA ASP A 198 -3.68 13.57 -5.60
C ASP A 198 -4.86 14.16 -6.38
N GLU A 199 -6.00 13.47 -6.44
CA GLU A 199 -7.19 13.97 -7.14
C GLU A 199 -7.87 15.13 -6.39
N LEU A 200 -7.93 15.10 -5.06
CA LEU A 200 -8.42 16.24 -4.27
C LEU A 200 -7.53 17.46 -4.44
N ARG A 201 -6.20 17.29 -4.46
CA ARG A 201 -5.26 18.39 -4.68
C ARG A 201 -5.42 19.02 -6.05
N LYS A 202 -5.58 18.21 -7.10
CA LYS A 202 -5.88 18.70 -8.45
C LYS A 202 -7.19 19.47 -8.46
N LEU A 203 -8.23 18.92 -7.83
CA LEU A 203 -9.53 19.58 -7.72
C LEU A 203 -9.39 20.94 -7.02
N GLU A 204 -8.87 21.01 -5.80
CA GLU A 204 -8.71 22.27 -5.06
C GLU A 204 -7.90 23.32 -5.86
N THR A 205 -6.79 22.89 -6.49
CA THR A 205 -5.96 23.78 -7.32
C THR A 205 -6.73 24.36 -8.51
N GLU A 206 -7.52 23.54 -9.21
CA GLU A 206 -8.32 24.02 -10.35
C GLU A 206 -9.55 24.82 -9.89
N MET A 207 -10.15 24.48 -8.74
CA MET A 207 -11.22 25.26 -8.13
C MET A 207 -10.74 26.68 -7.79
N ASP A 208 -9.55 26.83 -7.20
CA ASP A 208 -8.97 28.13 -6.88
C ASP A 208 -8.72 28.99 -8.11
N LYS A 209 -8.14 28.39 -9.17
CA LYS A 209 -7.92 29.07 -10.46
C LYS A 209 -9.24 29.48 -11.10
N PHE A 210 -10.22 28.59 -11.13
CA PHE A 210 -11.53 28.85 -11.71
C PHE A 210 -12.27 29.94 -10.94
N ASN A 211 -12.23 29.94 -9.61
CA ASN A 211 -12.88 30.97 -8.81
C ASN A 211 -12.24 32.35 -9.01
N ALA A 212 -10.90 32.43 -9.04
CA ALA A 212 -10.21 33.68 -9.32
C ALA A 212 -10.55 34.23 -10.71
N TRP A 213 -10.57 33.35 -11.73
CA TRP A 213 -10.99 33.72 -13.08
C TRP A 213 -12.46 34.17 -13.12
N LYS A 214 -13.37 33.41 -12.51
CA LYS A 214 -14.81 33.69 -12.45
C LYS A 214 -15.10 35.07 -11.88
N ASP A 215 -14.40 35.46 -10.82
CA ASP A 215 -14.58 36.77 -10.20
C ASP A 215 -14.13 37.90 -11.15
N VAL A 216 -13.00 37.74 -11.84
CA VAL A 216 -12.54 38.69 -12.86
C VAL A 216 -13.53 38.79 -14.02
N SER A 217 -14.01 37.66 -14.55
CA SER A 217 -15.00 37.65 -15.64
C SER A 217 -16.33 38.27 -15.23
N ARG A 218 -16.75 38.11 -13.97
CA ARG A 218 -17.97 38.74 -13.44
C ARG A 218 -17.80 40.25 -13.34
N ASP A 219 -16.64 40.73 -12.88
CA ASP A 219 -16.33 42.15 -12.81
C ASP A 219 -16.26 42.76 -14.22
N GLU A 220 -15.65 42.06 -15.17
CA GLU A 220 -15.63 42.47 -16.58
C GLU A 220 -17.04 42.60 -17.17
N LEU A 221 -17.90 41.59 -16.98
CA LEU A 221 -19.29 41.65 -17.42
C LEU A 221 -20.04 42.84 -16.79
N THR A 222 -19.85 43.04 -15.49
CA THR A 222 -20.46 44.16 -14.76
C THR A 222 -19.99 45.51 -15.30
N ASN A 223 -18.71 45.64 -15.65
CA ASN A 223 -18.16 46.85 -16.26
C ASN A 223 -18.76 47.11 -17.65
N LEU A 224 -18.91 46.08 -18.48
CA LEU A 224 -19.56 46.20 -19.79
C LEU A 224 -21.02 46.65 -19.66
N GLU A 225 -21.75 46.11 -18.68
CA GLU A 225 -23.11 46.54 -18.36
C GLU A 225 -23.16 48.02 -17.92
N GLN A 226 -22.17 48.48 -17.14
CA GLN A 226 -22.08 49.89 -16.74
C GLN A 226 -21.73 50.83 -17.91
N CYS A 227 -20.81 50.43 -18.80
CA CYS A 227 -20.52 51.18 -20.03
C CYS A 227 -21.78 51.36 -20.87
N LEU A 228 -22.61 50.32 -20.99
CA LEU A 228 -23.90 50.40 -21.68
C LEU A 228 -24.85 51.39 -21.00
N GLN A 229 -24.93 51.37 -19.66
CA GLN A 229 -25.75 52.33 -18.89
C GLN A 229 -25.30 53.78 -19.03
N ARG A 230 -24.00 54.00 -19.30
CA ARG A 230 -23.43 55.33 -19.57
C ARG A 230 -23.61 55.78 -21.02
N PHE A 231 -24.29 54.98 -21.84
CA PHE A 231 -24.49 55.22 -23.27
C PHE A 231 -23.16 55.36 -24.04
N GLU A 232 -22.13 54.63 -23.62
CA GLU A 232 -20.87 54.53 -24.38
C GLU A 232 -21.10 53.83 -25.74
N ASP A 233 -20.12 53.91 -26.63
CA ASP A 233 -20.22 53.35 -27.98
C ASP A 233 -20.55 51.85 -27.94
N LEU A 234 -21.61 51.46 -28.66
CA LEU A 234 -22.14 50.10 -28.58
C LEU A 234 -21.22 49.04 -29.20
N LYS A 235 -20.50 49.40 -30.28
CA LYS A 235 -19.60 48.50 -31.02
C LYS A 235 -18.51 47.91 -30.12
N PRO A 236 -17.69 48.70 -29.41
CA PRO A 236 -16.63 48.14 -28.54
C PRO A 236 -17.21 47.29 -27.40
N ILE A 237 -18.37 47.68 -26.83
CA ILE A 237 -19.03 46.86 -25.79
C ILE A 237 -19.42 45.49 -26.36
N GLN A 238 -19.94 45.44 -27.59
CA GLN A 238 -20.31 44.20 -28.26
C GLN A 238 -19.10 43.32 -28.65
N GLU A 239 -17.98 43.93 -29.03
CA GLU A 239 -16.73 43.21 -29.30
C GLU A 239 -16.17 42.58 -28.03
N ASN A 240 -16.03 43.36 -26.95
CA ASN A 240 -15.55 42.88 -25.66
C ASN A 240 -16.47 41.78 -25.08
N GLN A 241 -17.80 41.93 -25.20
CA GLN A 241 -18.74 40.88 -24.77
C GLN A 241 -18.52 39.56 -25.52
N LYS A 242 -18.22 39.59 -26.83
CA LYS A 242 -17.94 38.38 -27.61
C LYS A 242 -16.62 37.73 -27.20
N GLU A 243 -15.60 38.53 -26.92
CA GLU A 243 -14.31 38.05 -26.40
C GLU A 243 -14.49 37.37 -25.04
N LEU A 244 -15.18 38.03 -24.11
CA LEU A 244 -15.52 37.46 -22.81
C LEU A 244 -16.34 36.17 -22.94
N LEU A 245 -17.34 36.12 -23.83
CA LEU A 245 -18.12 34.90 -24.06
C LEU A 245 -17.24 33.77 -24.62
N ALA A 246 -16.33 34.06 -25.54
CA ALA A 246 -15.41 33.06 -26.09
C ALA A 246 -14.48 32.50 -25.01
N ASP A 247 -13.99 33.35 -24.12
CA ASP A 247 -13.19 32.95 -22.96
C ASP A 247 -14.00 32.04 -22.01
N ILE A 248 -15.21 32.45 -21.62
CA ILE A 248 -16.13 31.63 -20.80
C ILE A 248 -16.40 30.26 -21.45
N LEU A 249 -16.57 30.19 -22.77
CA LEU A 249 -16.79 28.91 -23.45
C LEU A 249 -15.55 28.01 -23.39
N SER A 250 -14.35 28.57 -23.36
CA SER A 250 -13.10 27.81 -23.27
C SER A 250 -12.95 27.10 -21.91
N HIS A 251 -13.37 27.76 -20.82
CA HIS A 251 -13.34 27.23 -19.45
C HIS A 251 -14.30 26.05 -19.20
N GLN A 252 -15.13 25.66 -20.19
CA GLN A 252 -15.86 24.39 -20.17
C GLN A 252 -14.92 23.17 -20.07
N ALA A 253 -13.68 23.30 -20.54
CA ALA A 253 -12.65 22.28 -20.39
C ALA A 253 -12.26 22.05 -18.93
N ASP A 254 -12.17 23.12 -18.13
CA ASP A 254 -11.77 23.05 -16.73
C ASP A 254 -12.84 22.38 -15.87
N ILE A 255 -14.12 22.68 -16.13
CA ILE A 255 -15.25 21.97 -15.50
C ILE A 255 -15.17 20.47 -15.77
N ARG A 256 -14.83 20.07 -17.00
CA ARG A 256 -14.66 18.65 -17.35
C ARG A 256 -13.44 18.04 -16.66
N TYR A 257 -12.33 18.77 -16.56
CA TYR A 257 -11.15 18.33 -15.84
C TYR A 257 -11.45 18.09 -14.36
N MET A 258 -12.07 19.04 -13.67
CA MET A 258 -12.51 18.90 -12.29
C MET A 258 -13.50 17.74 -12.11
N SER A 259 -14.44 17.56 -13.06
CA SER A 259 -15.36 16.43 -13.06
C SER A 259 -14.65 15.08 -13.14
N MET A 260 -13.58 14.97 -13.92
CA MET A 260 -12.78 13.75 -13.99
C MET A 260 -12.05 13.46 -12.67
N SER A 261 -11.45 14.48 -12.04
CA SER A 261 -10.78 14.30 -10.74
C SER A 261 -11.76 13.91 -9.63
N VAL A 262 -12.95 14.52 -9.59
CA VAL A 262 -14.03 14.15 -8.65
C VAL A 262 -14.48 12.72 -8.87
N GLN A 263 -14.74 12.32 -10.12
CA GLN A 263 -15.14 10.96 -10.44
C GLN A 263 -14.10 9.93 -9.97
N LYS A 264 -12.82 10.21 -10.22
CA LYS A 264 -11.73 9.34 -9.80
C LYS A 264 -11.60 9.27 -8.27
N TYR A 265 -11.69 10.40 -7.56
CA TYR A 265 -11.74 10.41 -6.09
C TYR A 265 -12.91 9.55 -5.56
N VAL A 266 -14.11 9.69 -6.13
CA VAL A 266 -15.30 8.92 -5.73
C VAL A 266 -15.08 7.41 -5.94
N GLU A 267 -14.42 7.01 -7.03
CA GLU A 267 -14.06 5.62 -7.29
C GLU A 267 -13.08 5.08 -6.25
N GLU A 268 -12.01 5.83 -5.94
CA GLU A 268 -11.04 5.48 -4.91
C GLU A 268 -11.68 5.38 -3.52
N ALA A 269 -12.56 6.30 -3.16
CA ALA A 269 -13.29 6.29 -1.89
C ALA A 269 -14.20 5.07 -1.75
N LYS A 270 -14.89 4.69 -2.83
CA LYS A 270 -15.74 3.48 -2.86
C LYS A 270 -14.91 2.20 -2.77
N LEU A 271 -13.80 2.13 -3.51
CA LEU A 271 -12.88 0.99 -3.46
C LEU A 271 -12.35 0.84 -2.04
N TYR A 272 -11.79 1.91 -1.45
CA TYR A 272 -11.30 1.94 -0.08
C TYR A 272 -12.34 1.44 0.93
N LYS A 273 -13.58 1.97 0.84
CA LYS A 273 -14.68 1.53 1.70
C LYS A 273 -14.96 0.03 1.56
N LEU A 274 -15.02 -0.47 0.33
CA LEU A 274 -15.22 -1.90 0.06
C LEU A 274 -14.07 -2.74 0.63
N GLU A 275 -12.83 -2.25 0.65
CA GLU A 275 -11.73 -2.94 1.31
C GLU A 275 -11.87 -2.98 2.82
N VAL A 276 -12.30 -1.87 3.43
CA VAL A 276 -12.54 -1.81 4.87
C VAL A 276 -13.68 -2.77 5.25
N ASP A 277 -14.79 -2.73 4.54
CA ASP A 277 -15.97 -3.55 4.82
C ASP A 277 -15.70 -5.04 4.55
N SER A 278 -15.00 -5.39 3.47
CA SER A 278 -14.61 -6.78 3.21
C SER A 278 -13.63 -7.31 4.26
N TYR A 279 -12.69 -6.48 4.73
CA TYR A 279 -11.75 -6.86 5.78
C TYR A 279 -12.45 -7.03 7.15
N ARG A 280 -13.51 -6.25 7.42
CA ARG A 280 -14.39 -6.44 8.60
C ARG A 280 -15.23 -7.72 8.51
N ALA A 281 -15.73 -8.04 7.31
CA ALA A 281 -16.61 -9.19 7.07
C ALA A 281 -15.87 -10.55 7.13
N ASP A 282 -14.54 -10.56 7.08
CA ASP A 282 -13.72 -11.77 7.01
C ASP A 282 -13.68 -12.60 8.33
N ARG A 283 -14.57 -12.32 9.29
CA ARG A 283 -14.84 -13.20 10.45
C ARG A 283 -16.16 -13.96 10.27
N GLN A 284 -16.03 -15.28 10.04
CA GLN A 284 -16.97 -16.35 10.46
C GLN A 284 -18.45 -15.95 10.70
N ARG A 285 -19.16 -15.41 9.70
CA ARG A 285 -20.62 -15.59 9.57
C ARG A 285 -21.17 -15.14 8.22
N PRO A 286 -21.71 -16.06 7.39
CA PRO A 286 -22.51 -15.73 6.23
C PRO A 286 -23.99 -15.80 6.61
N ALA A 287 -24.59 -14.68 6.98
CA ALA A 287 -26.04 -14.48 6.86
C ALA A 287 -26.35 -12.99 7.05
N ARG A 288 -26.51 -12.27 5.93
CA ARG A 288 -26.89 -10.84 5.77
C ARG A 288 -25.78 -9.83 5.42
N SER A 289 -24.59 -10.25 4.99
CA SER A 289 -23.58 -9.35 4.40
C SER A 289 -23.88 -8.99 2.92
N SER A 290 -25.14 -8.79 2.56
CA SER A 290 -25.54 -8.44 1.18
C SER A 290 -25.82 -6.95 1.00
N LEU A 291 -25.55 -6.11 2.01
CA LEU A 291 -25.73 -4.66 1.96
C LEU A 291 -24.44 -3.98 2.42
N ILE A 292 -23.36 -4.15 1.65
CA ILE A 292 -22.26 -3.17 1.70
C ILE A 292 -22.87 -1.88 1.14
N SER A 293 -23.26 -0.97 2.03
CA SER A 293 -23.78 0.34 1.61
C SER A 293 -22.69 1.03 0.82
N MET A 294 -23.00 1.41 -0.42
CA MET A 294 -22.06 2.07 -1.32
C MET A 294 -22.04 3.60 -1.09
N ASP A 295 -22.83 4.08 -0.13
CA ASP A 295 -22.99 5.49 0.20
C ASP A 295 -21.74 5.97 0.94
N CYS A 296 -21.13 7.03 0.44
CA CYS A 296 -19.90 7.58 0.98
C CYS A 296 -20.09 9.09 1.14
N VAL A 297 -20.34 9.54 2.38
CA VAL A 297 -20.65 10.94 2.69
C VAL A 297 -19.55 11.88 2.19
N ALA A 298 -18.29 11.48 2.36
CA ALA A 298 -17.13 12.21 1.84
C ALA A 298 -17.18 12.37 0.31
N ALA A 299 -17.59 11.32 -0.41
CA ALA A 299 -17.71 11.36 -1.86
C ALA A 299 -18.86 12.26 -2.33
N ASP A 300 -19.94 12.32 -1.57
CA ASP A 300 -21.07 13.20 -1.89
C ASP A 300 -20.72 14.67 -1.60
N SER A 301 -20.01 14.96 -0.50
CA SER A 301 -19.43 16.30 -0.22
C SER A 301 -18.55 16.81 -1.38
N VAL A 302 -17.65 15.97 -1.91
CA VAL A 302 -16.78 16.36 -3.03
C VAL A 302 -17.55 16.58 -4.33
N LYS A 303 -18.63 15.82 -4.57
CA LYS A 303 -19.53 16.06 -5.72
C LYS A 303 -20.31 17.36 -5.57
N ASP A 304 -20.77 17.68 -4.36
CA ASP A 304 -21.52 18.91 -4.09
C ASP A 304 -20.63 20.14 -4.37
N LYS A 305 -19.36 20.11 -3.96
CA LYS A 305 -18.37 21.16 -4.31
C LYS A 305 -18.24 21.39 -5.83
N LEU A 306 -18.18 20.32 -6.62
CA LEU A 306 -18.12 20.40 -8.08
C LEU A 306 -19.43 20.94 -8.68
N LYS A 307 -20.56 20.52 -8.11
CA LYS A 307 -21.88 20.94 -8.54
C LYS A 307 -22.04 22.44 -8.38
N ASP A 308 -21.67 23.00 -7.22
CA ASP A 308 -21.71 24.44 -6.96
C ASP A 308 -20.90 25.23 -7.99
N ILE A 309 -19.67 24.79 -8.30
CA ILE A 309 -18.82 25.41 -9.34
C ILE A 309 -19.42 25.29 -10.74
N SER A 310 -20.05 24.15 -11.04
CA SER A 310 -20.69 23.93 -12.34
C SER A 310 -21.92 24.81 -12.52
N GLU A 311 -22.70 25.02 -11.46
CA GLU A 311 -23.84 25.94 -11.44
C GLU A 311 -23.38 27.39 -11.64
N ASP A 312 -22.35 27.82 -10.89
CA ASP A 312 -21.72 29.14 -11.04
C ASP A 312 -21.24 29.41 -12.48
N TYR A 313 -20.60 28.41 -13.11
CA TYR A 313 -20.16 28.48 -14.50
C TYR A 313 -21.33 28.69 -15.47
N VAL A 314 -22.37 27.86 -15.32
CA VAL A 314 -23.56 27.89 -16.18
C VAL A 314 -24.28 29.22 -16.04
N ASP A 315 -24.36 29.76 -14.83
CA ASP A 315 -24.99 31.05 -14.54
C ASP A 315 -24.21 32.22 -15.16
N LEU A 316 -22.88 32.26 -15.01
CA LEU A 316 -22.04 33.29 -15.63
C LEU A 316 -22.18 33.27 -17.16
N LYS A 317 -22.13 32.08 -17.76
CA LYS A 317 -22.32 31.89 -19.19
C LYS A 317 -23.70 32.37 -19.66
N HIS A 318 -24.77 32.02 -18.93
CA HIS A 318 -26.12 32.48 -19.27
C HIS A 318 -26.23 33.99 -19.21
N LYS A 319 -25.70 34.63 -18.15
CA LYS A 319 -25.72 36.10 -18.01
C LYS A 319 -24.97 36.79 -19.15
N CYS A 320 -23.75 36.35 -19.47
CA CYS A 320 -22.97 36.92 -20.57
C CYS A 320 -23.66 36.73 -21.93
N THR A 321 -24.29 35.57 -22.16
CA THR A 321 -25.05 35.30 -23.39
C THR A 321 -26.27 36.22 -23.50
N ALA A 322 -27.07 36.32 -22.43
CA ALA A 322 -28.25 37.18 -22.40
C ALA A 322 -27.89 38.67 -22.59
N PHE A 323 -26.76 39.10 -22.03
CA PHE A 323 -26.24 40.45 -22.26
C PHE A 323 -25.86 40.67 -23.74
N GLY A 324 -25.21 39.69 -24.38
CA GLY A 324 -24.93 39.73 -25.83
C GLY A 324 -26.18 39.81 -26.71
N ASP A 325 -27.24 39.08 -26.34
CA ASP A 325 -28.53 39.15 -27.02
C ASP A 325 -29.16 40.54 -26.89
N LEU A 326 -29.10 41.13 -25.69
CA LEU A 326 -29.57 42.50 -25.43
C LEU A 326 -28.80 43.54 -26.26
N LEU A 327 -27.47 43.45 -26.33
CA LEU A 327 -26.64 44.35 -27.15
C LEU A 327 -27.01 44.23 -28.64
N SER A 328 -27.30 43.02 -29.11
CA SER A 328 -27.69 42.78 -30.49
C SER A 328 -29.06 43.38 -30.82
N GLU A 329 -30.03 43.28 -29.90
CA GLU A 329 -31.34 43.94 -30.01
C GLU A 329 -31.21 45.48 -29.97
N LEU A 330 -30.36 46.00 -29.08
CA LEU A 330 -30.14 47.44 -28.96
C LEU A 330 -29.46 48.00 -30.21
N SER A 331 -28.49 47.27 -30.78
CA SER A 331 -27.81 47.64 -32.02
C SER A 331 -28.76 47.72 -33.21
N THR A 332 -29.69 46.78 -33.33
CA THR A 332 -30.74 46.82 -34.37
C THR A 332 -31.69 48.00 -34.18
N LYS A 333 -32.07 48.32 -32.94
CA LYS A 333 -32.89 49.53 -32.66
C LYS A 333 -32.14 50.83 -32.95
N GLN A 334 -30.86 50.92 -32.56
CA GLN A 334 -30.04 52.11 -32.79
C GLN A 334 -29.82 52.36 -34.30
N THR A 335 -29.50 51.31 -35.06
CA THR A 335 -29.34 51.41 -36.52
C THR A 335 -30.65 51.79 -37.20
N GLY A 336 -31.78 51.20 -36.79
CA GLY A 336 -33.10 51.57 -37.31
C GLY A 336 -33.48 53.03 -37.00
N PHE A 337 -33.24 53.50 -35.77
CA PHE A 337 -33.45 54.89 -35.39
C PHE A 337 -32.58 55.86 -36.21
N ASN A 338 -31.29 55.56 -36.34
CA ASN A 338 -30.36 56.37 -37.10
C ASN A 338 -30.74 56.45 -38.60
N ASP A 339 -31.17 55.34 -39.21
CA ASP A 339 -31.65 55.34 -40.60
C ASP A 339 -32.88 56.24 -40.79
N VAL A 340 -33.86 56.16 -39.88
CA VAL A 340 -35.04 57.05 -39.92
C VAL A 340 -34.65 58.51 -39.67
N ALA A 341 -33.78 58.77 -38.70
CA ALA A 341 -33.30 60.12 -38.40
C ALA A 341 -32.54 60.73 -39.59
N LEU A 342 -31.68 59.96 -40.26
CA LEU A 342 -30.96 60.40 -41.45
C LEU A 342 -31.91 60.69 -42.62
N LYS A 343 -32.93 59.84 -42.85
CA LYS A 343 -33.98 60.09 -43.86
C LYS A 343 -34.77 61.35 -43.57
N MET A 344 -35.07 61.61 -42.30
CA MET A 344 -35.78 62.82 -41.90
C MET A 344 -34.92 64.08 -42.06
N LEU A 345 -33.63 63.99 -41.72
CA LEU A 345 -32.67 65.07 -41.94
C LEU A 345 -32.48 65.37 -43.44
N SER A 346 -32.39 64.33 -44.28
CA SER A 346 -32.32 64.53 -45.73
C SER A 346 -33.60 65.15 -46.28
N TRP A 347 -34.77 64.67 -45.82
CA TRP A 347 -36.05 65.26 -46.21
C TRP A 347 -36.16 66.73 -45.80
N LEU A 348 -35.76 67.10 -44.59
CA LEU A 348 -35.73 68.49 -44.13
C LEU A 348 -34.82 69.34 -45.03
N ALA A 349 -33.62 68.85 -45.34
CA ALA A 349 -32.68 69.53 -46.21
C ALA A 349 -33.18 69.69 -47.66
N ASP A 350 -34.00 68.76 -48.16
CA ASP A 350 -34.62 68.86 -49.49
C ASP A 350 -35.81 69.86 -49.51
N THR A 351 -36.39 70.18 -48.35
CA THR A 351 -37.56 71.07 -48.22
C THR A 351 -37.22 72.52 -47.84
N GLU A 352 -35.98 72.79 -47.44
CA GLU A 352 -35.43 74.13 -47.16
C GLU A 352 -34.76 74.70 -48.42
#